data_AF-A0A843ET54-F1
#
_entry.id   AF-A0A843ET54-F1
#
_cell.length_a   1.000
_cell.length_b   1.000
_cell.length_c   1.000
_cell.angle_alpha   90.00
_cell.angle_beta   90.00
_cell.angle_gamma   90.00
#
_symmetry.space_group_name_H-M   'P 1'
#
loop_
_entity.id
_entity.type
_entity.pdbx_description
1 polymer ?
#
loop_
_entity_poly.entity_id
_entity_poly.type
_entity_poly.pdbx_seq_one_letter_code
_entity_poly.pdbx_strand_id
1 'polypeptide(L)' 'IQIDLNDIENKSTDSITKDIDIVLDELKANEIEHVLYYDLTRPELDINVVRVIIPTMELYSIDQSRAGYRFLRV' A
#
# COMPACT_ATOMS: atom_id res chain seq x y z
N ILE A 1 -19.23 7.28 -20.42
CA ILE A 1 -19.31 5.95 -19.77
C ILE A 1 -19.71 6.22 -18.34
N GLN A 2 -20.85 5.70 -17.89
CA GLN A 2 -21.28 5.77 -16.51
C GLN A 2 -20.82 4.46 -15.84
N ILE A 3 -20.12 4.55 -14.72
CA ILE A 3 -19.66 3.40 -13.93
C ILE A 3 -20.50 3.38 -12.65
N ASP A 4 -21.14 2.25 -12.33
CA ASP A 4 -21.83 2.07 -11.06
C ASP A 4 -20.82 1.68 -9.97
N LEU A 5 -21.03 2.13 -8.74
CA LEU A 5 -20.16 1.73 -7.62
C LEU A 5 -20.22 0.23 -7.37
N ASN A 6 -21.36 -0.41 -7.66
CA ASN A 6 -21.51 -1.86 -7.52
C ASN A 6 -20.69 -2.66 -8.54
N ASP A 7 -20.18 -2.00 -9.59
CA ASP A 7 -19.26 -2.64 -10.55
C ASP A 7 -17.83 -2.75 -9.99
N ILE A 8 -17.54 -2.09 -8.85
CA ILE A 8 -16.24 -2.12 -8.19
C ILE A 8 -16.29 -3.17 -7.06
N GLU A 9 -15.38 -4.13 -7.11
CA GLU A 9 -15.27 -5.15 -6.07
C GLU A 9 -14.93 -4.52 -4.71
N ASN A 10 -15.74 -4.81 -3.70
CA ASN A 10 -15.45 -4.46 -2.31
C ASN A 10 -14.86 -5.65 -1.56
N LYS A 11 -13.61 -5.52 -1.11
CA LYS A 11 -12.91 -6.53 -0.29
C LYS A 11 -12.80 -6.17 1.20
N SER A 12 -13.44 -5.09 1.66
CA SER A 12 -13.38 -4.67 3.07
C SER A 12 -14.03 -5.69 4.00
N THR A 13 -13.41 -5.92 5.14
CA THR A 13 -13.93 -6.81 6.20
C THR A 13 -14.26 -6.04 7.47
N ASP A 14 -14.63 -6.77 8.52
CA ASP A 14 -14.86 -6.27 9.88
C ASP A 14 -13.58 -6.24 10.75
N SER A 15 -12.42 -6.53 10.17
CA SER A 15 -11.17 -6.71 10.91
C SER A 15 -9.98 -6.06 10.20
N ILE A 16 -9.32 -5.14 10.90
CA ILE A 16 -8.11 -4.47 10.43
C ILE A 16 -7.04 -5.50 10.01
N THR A 17 -6.86 -6.57 10.79
CA THR A 17 -5.88 -7.61 10.47
C THR A 17 -6.19 -8.30 9.15
N LYS A 18 -7.46 -8.70 8.94
CA LYS A 18 -7.87 -9.34 7.67
C LYS A 18 -7.72 -8.39 6.49
N ASP A 19 -8.04 -7.12 6.66
CA ASP A 19 -7.87 -6.13 5.58
C ASP A 19 -6.40 -5.94 5.22
N ILE A 20 -5.50 -5.93 6.21
CA ILE A 20 -4.05 -5.91 5.98
C ILE A 20 -3.62 -7.18 5.23
N ASP A 21 -4.09 -8.36 5.66
CA ASP A 21 -3.75 -9.63 5.02
C ASP A 21 -4.19 -9.66 3.54
N ILE A 22 -5.41 -9.19 3.24
CA ILE A 22 -5.91 -9.06 1.85
C ILE A 22 -4.98 -8.17 1.02
N VAL A 23 -4.57 -7.01 1.56
CA VAL A 23 -3.65 -6.10 0.85
C VAL A 23 -2.29 -6.76 0.62
N LEU A 24 -1.75 -7.47 1.63
CA LEU A 24 -0.47 -8.17 1.51
C LEU A 24 -0.53 -9.27 0.44
N ASP A 25 -1.61 -10.03 0.40
CA ASP A 25 -1.82 -11.09 -0.60
C ASP A 25 -1.93 -10.52 -2.02
N GLU A 26 -2.65 -9.41 -2.21
CA GLU A 26 -2.75 -8.71 -3.50
C GLU A 26 -1.40 -8.16 -3.97
N LEU A 27 -0.63 -7.53 -3.07
CA LEU A 27 0.72 -7.05 -3.38
C LEU A 27 1.62 -8.21 -3.82
N LYS A 28 1.59 -9.33 -3.08
CA LYS A 28 2.36 -10.53 -3.40
C LYS A 28 1.95 -11.15 -4.73
N ALA A 29 0.66 -11.20 -5.04
CA ALA A 29 0.14 -11.69 -6.32
C ALA A 29 0.61 -10.86 -7.53
N ASN A 30 1.00 -9.60 -7.30
CA ASN A 30 1.51 -8.66 -8.29
C ASN A 30 3.05 -8.47 -8.22
N GLU A 31 3.78 -9.46 -7.70
CA GLU A 31 5.26 -9.47 -7.62
C GLU A 31 5.84 -8.32 -6.75
N ILE A 32 5.06 -7.78 -5.81
CA ILE A 32 5.51 -6.82 -4.80
C ILE A 32 5.77 -7.57 -3.50
N GLU A 33 7.00 -8.09 -3.35
CA GLU A 33 7.34 -9.04 -2.29
C GLU A 33 7.57 -8.43 -0.90
N HIS A 34 7.96 -7.15 -0.85
CA HIS A 34 8.44 -6.53 0.38
C HIS A 34 7.52 -5.39 0.83
N VAL A 35 6.93 -5.58 2.00
CA VAL A 35 6.24 -4.54 2.76
C VAL A 35 6.95 -4.38 4.09
N LEU A 36 7.60 -3.25 4.28
CA LEU A 36 8.38 -2.94 5.47
C LEU A 36 7.64 -1.90 6.28
N TYR A 37 7.80 -1.93 7.60
CA TYR A 37 7.38 -0.84 8.46
C TYR A 37 8.46 -0.48 9.46
N TYR A 38 8.46 0.78 9.87
CA TYR A 38 9.27 1.28 10.96
C TYR A 38 8.36 1.92 12.00
N ASP A 39 8.54 1.52 13.26
CA ASP A 39 7.81 2.10 14.39
C ASP A 39 8.40 3.47 14.73
N LEU A 40 7.53 4.49 14.67
CA LEU A 40 7.83 5.89 14.99
C LEU A 40 7.10 6.33 16.26
N THR A 41 6.57 5.39 17.03
CA THR A 41 5.88 5.66 18.29
C THR A 41 6.79 6.41 19.24
N ARG A 42 6.32 7.58 19.68
CA ARG A 42 7.00 8.40 20.68
C ARG A 42 6.48 7.98 22.06
N PRO A 43 7.32 7.39 22.94
CA PRO A 43 6.86 6.86 24.22
C PRO A 43 6.14 7.89 25.10
N GLU A 44 6.50 9.16 24.99
CA GLU A 44 5.88 10.25 25.74
C GLU A 44 4.48 10.65 25.26
N LEU A 45 4.08 10.25 24.05
CA LEU A 45 2.77 10.57 23.48
C LEU A 45 1.78 9.40 23.54
N ASP A 46 2.28 8.16 23.70
CA ASP A 46 1.49 6.92 23.74
C ASP A 46 0.51 6.77 22.55
N ILE A 47 0.95 7.19 21.36
CA ILE A 47 0.19 7.09 20.11
C ILE A 47 1.01 6.30 19.11
N ASN A 48 0.43 5.22 18.59
CA ASN A 48 1.05 4.36 17.58
C ASN A 48 1.24 5.11 16.27
N VAL A 49 2.49 5.22 15.80
CA VAL A 49 2.81 5.82 14.51
C VAL A 49 3.76 4.90 13.76
N VAL A 50 3.47 4.63 12.49
CA VAL A 50 4.33 3.80 11.64
C VAL A 50 4.65 4.49 10.33
N ARG A 51 5.84 4.23 9.81
CA ARG A 51 6.17 4.49 8.41
C ARG A 51 6.22 3.18 7.66
N VAL A 52 5.28 3.00 6.73
CA VAL A 52 5.27 1.87 5.80
C VAL A 52 6.11 2.22 4.58
N ILE A 53 6.95 1.29 4.15
CA ILE A 53 7.83 1.41 2.99
C ILE A 53 7.60 0.16 2.12
N ILE A 54 7.13 0.38 0.89
CA ILE A 54 6.96 -0.67 -0.11
C ILE A 54 7.92 -0.33 -1.27
N PRO A 55 9.13 -0.93 -1.33
CA PRO A 55 10.24 -0.44 -2.14
C PRO A 55 9.96 -0.29 -3.64
N THR A 56 9.11 -1.15 -4.20
CA THR A 56 8.84 -1.19 -5.64
C THR A 56 7.61 -0.36 -6.05
N MET A 57 6.91 0.28 -5.11
CA MET A 57 5.77 1.14 -5.44
C MET A 57 6.20 2.47 -6.07
N GLU A 58 5.37 2.93 -7.00
CA GLU A 58 5.61 4.15 -7.75
C GLU A 58 5.41 5.39 -6.87
N LEU A 59 6.27 6.38 -7.10
CA LEU A 59 6.24 7.65 -6.35
C LEU A 59 6.40 8.87 -7.28
N TYR A 60 6.26 8.62 -8.58
CA TYR A 60 6.46 9.59 -9.66
C TYR A 60 5.55 10.83 -9.54
N SER A 61 4.32 10.64 -9.05
CA SER A 61 3.37 11.76 -8.86
C SER A 61 3.82 12.78 -7.82
N ILE A 62 4.69 12.37 -6.88
CA ILE A 62 5.27 13.24 -5.84
C ILE A 62 6.64 13.74 -6.29
N ASP A 63 7.45 12.87 -6.90
CA ASP A 63 8.81 13.19 -7.30
C ASP A 63 9.14 12.47 -8.61
N GLN A 64 9.20 13.25 -9.69
CA GLN A 64 9.43 12.76 -11.04
C GLN A 64 10.82 12.13 -11.22
N SER A 65 11.79 12.43 -10.34
CA SER A 65 13.11 11.79 -10.37
C SER A 65 13.09 10.33 -9.89
N ARG A 66 11.99 9.92 -9.23
CA ARG A 66 11.77 8.57 -8.72
C ARG A 66 10.74 7.80 -9.54
N ALA A 67 10.99 7.73 -10.85
CA ALA A 67 10.29 6.81 -11.73
C ALA A 67 10.72 5.37 -11.44
N GLY A 68 9.77 4.49 -11.06
CA GLY A 68 10.05 3.10 -10.78
C GLY A 68 10.27 2.26 -12.04
N TYR A 69 10.86 1.08 -11.86
CA TYR A 69 11.16 0.18 -12.97
C TYR A 69 9.91 -0.26 -13.74
N ARG A 70 8.76 -0.40 -13.07
CA ARG A 70 7.51 -0.81 -13.72
C ARG A 70 6.98 0.28 -14.64
N PHE A 71 7.03 1.54 -14.21
CA PHE A 71 6.72 2.69 -15.07
C PHE A 71 7.66 2.79 -16.29
N LEU A 72 8.96 2.56 -16.11
CA LEU A 72 9.96 2.67 -17.18
C LEU A 72 9.96 1.51 -18.19
N ARG A 73 9.26 0.41 -17.91
CA ARG A 73 9.15 -0.76 -18.80
C ARG A 73 8.01 -0.66 -19.83
N VAL A 74 7.06 0.24 -19.62
CA VAL A 74 5.91 0.46 -20.51
C VAL A 74 6.32 1.39 -21.65
#